data_AF-A0A932FWM3-F1
#
_entry.id   AF-A0A932FWM3-F1
#
_cell.length_a   1.000
_cell.length_b   1.000
_cell.length_c   1.000
_cell.angle_alpha   90.00
_cell.angle_beta   90.00
_cell.angle_gamma   90.00
#
_symmetry.space_group_name_H-M   'P 1'
#
loop_
_entity.id
_entity.type
_entity.pdbx_description
1 polymer ?
#
loop_
_entity_poly.entity_id
_entity_poly.type
_entity_poly.pdbx_seq_one_letter_code
_entity_poly.pdbx_strand_id
1 'polypeptide(L)'
;MSKPISKRPEPVVAFAPPPNLAHISVILVGPAIPGNIGASARAMKTMGLADLVILNGAGFREDEEALRMAHGARDLLERARVVSTWEEATAGLHWLVGTTHRRRRGRFAQWIAAREAARKVAELSQAHRVGIVFGREESGLTDAELRCCQTIATVPSAAAHPSLNLAQAVMLFSYEIFQESLGDVPRPPYDLATIQEVESALEHLSDALQKIGFLPHQADPDSFLRVVRRLFSRAPLESRDCNVLHRICQQIDDFARRGSSREPDGWGSSDRGKVGEKGTS
;
A
#
# COMPACT_ATOMS: atom_id res chain seq x y z
N MET A 1 -13.80 -26.03 30.97
CA MET A 1 -12.55 -25.53 30.37
C MET A 1 -12.78 -25.39 28.87
N SER A 2 -13.09 -24.18 28.40
CA SER A 2 -13.32 -23.91 26.98
C SER A 2 -11.98 -23.96 26.24
N LYS A 3 -11.88 -24.80 25.20
CA LYS A 3 -10.69 -24.84 24.32
C LYS A 3 -10.46 -23.45 23.71
N PRO A 4 -9.22 -22.96 23.64
CA PRO A 4 -8.94 -21.71 22.95
C PRO A 4 -9.25 -21.92 21.47
N ILE A 5 -10.12 -21.07 20.93
CA ILE A 5 -10.42 -20.98 19.50
C ILE A 5 -9.10 -20.63 18.80
N SER A 6 -8.48 -21.59 18.11
CA SER A 6 -7.32 -21.30 17.27
C SER A 6 -7.77 -20.31 16.20
N LYS A 7 -7.38 -19.04 16.33
CA LYS A 7 -7.58 -18.04 15.27
C LYS A 7 -6.88 -18.59 14.03
N ARG A 8 -7.65 -18.88 12.97
CA ARG A 8 -7.05 -19.10 11.65
C ARG A 8 -6.27 -17.83 11.31
N PRO A 9 -5.03 -17.93 10.82
CA PRO A 9 -4.28 -16.75 10.42
C PRO A 9 -5.10 -15.98 9.39
N GLU A 10 -5.18 -14.67 9.58
CA GLU A 10 -5.87 -13.79 8.64
C GLU A 10 -5.24 -13.91 7.25
N PRO A 11 -6.05 -13.85 6.18
CA PRO A 11 -5.52 -13.94 4.82
C PRO A 11 -4.55 -12.79 4.56
N VAL A 12 -3.36 -13.13 4.06
CA VAL A 12 -2.34 -12.14 3.70
C VAL A 12 -2.78 -11.41 2.43
N VAL A 13 -2.67 -10.08 2.41
CA VAL A 13 -2.85 -9.30 1.17
C VAL A 13 -1.69 -9.62 0.23
N ALA A 14 -1.94 -10.45 -0.77
CA ALA A 14 -0.99 -10.84 -1.80
C ALA A 14 -1.65 -10.73 -3.17
N PHE A 15 -0.88 -10.32 -4.17
CA PHE A 15 -1.35 -10.16 -5.55
C PHE A 15 -0.75 -11.25 -6.43
N ALA A 16 -1.49 -11.67 -7.46
CA ALA A 16 -0.97 -12.62 -8.43
C ALA A 16 0.21 -11.98 -9.20
N PRO A 17 1.31 -12.71 -9.43
CA PRO A 17 2.45 -12.18 -10.16
C PRO A 17 2.08 -11.91 -11.62
N PRO A 18 2.34 -10.69 -12.15
CA PRO A 18 2.18 -10.39 -13.56
C PRO A 18 2.98 -11.36 -14.46
N PRO A 19 2.43 -11.81 -15.61
CA PRO A 19 3.08 -12.83 -16.45
C PRO A 19 4.47 -12.42 -16.98
N ASN A 20 4.69 -11.13 -17.24
CA ASN A 20 5.95 -10.60 -17.76
C ASN A 20 7.14 -10.81 -16.80
N LEU A 21 6.89 -11.02 -15.51
CA LEU A 21 7.95 -11.31 -14.53
C LEU A 21 8.72 -12.60 -14.85
N ALA A 22 8.10 -13.55 -15.57
CA ALA A 22 8.76 -14.77 -16.01
C ALA A 22 9.86 -14.53 -17.06
N HIS A 23 9.89 -13.34 -17.68
CA HIS A 23 10.89 -12.95 -18.68
C HIS A 23 12.08 -12.19 -18.07
N ILE A 24 12.12 -12.04 -16.74
CA ILE A 24 13.13 -11.26 -16.04
C ILE A 24 14.09 -12.18 -15.28
N SER A 25 15.37 -12.10 -15.63
CA SER A 25 16.46 -12.83 -14.97
C SER A 25 17.20 -11.90 -14.00
N VAL A 26 17.39 -12.35 -12.77
CA VAL A 26 18.27 -11.68 -11.79
C VAL A 26 19.62 -12.40 -11.81
N ILE A 27 20.69 -11.65 -12.09
CA ILE A 27 22.05 -12.17 -12.22
C ILE A 27 22.91 -11.61 -11.09
N LEU A 28 23.41 -12.48 -10.22
CA LEU A 28 24.36 -12.13 -9.16
C LEU A 28 25.77 -12.50 -9.60
N VAL A 29 26.64 -11.51 -9.73
CA VAL A 29 28.02 -11.65 -10.21
C VAL A 29 28.97 -11.66 -9.03
N GLY A 30 29.58 -12.82 -8.80
CA GLY A 30 30.53 -13.07 -7.73
C GLY A 30 30.01 -12.82 -6.31
N PRO A 31 28.77 -13.21 -5.94
CA PRO A 31 28.33 -13.08 -4.56
C PRO A 31 29.24 -13.90 -3.64
N ALA A 32 29.86 -13.24 -2.67
CA ALA A 32 30.81 -13.87 -1.76
C ALA A 32 30.13 -14.48 -0.53
N ILE A 33 28.97 -13.95 -0.13
CA ILE A 33 28.28 -14.34 1.11
C ILE A 33 27.05 -15.19 0.75
N PRO A 34 27.02 -16.50 1.08
CA PRO A 34 25.89 -17.38 0.80
C PRO A 34 24.55 -16.87 1.37
N GLY A 35 24.58 -16.30 2.58
CA GLY A 35 23.42 -15.65 3.19
C GLY A 35 22.78 -14.56 2.33
N ASN A 36 23.57 -13.79 1.56
CA ASN A 36 23.04 -12.79 0.63
C ASN A 36 22.37 -13.43 -0.59
N ILE A 37 22.86 -14.58 -1.06
CA ILE A 37 22.22 -15.34 -2.14
C ILE A 37 20.84 -15.82 -1.67
N GLY A 38 20.77 -16.39 -0.46
CA GLY A 38 19.51 -16.79 0.17
C GLY A 38 18.54 -15.63 0.36
N ALA A 39 19.01 -14.52 0.91
CA ALA A 39 18.18 -13.32 1.11
C ALA A 39 17.71 -12.70 -0.22
N SER A 40 18.54 -12.74 -1.27
CA SER A 40 18.18 -12.29 -2.62
C SER A 40 17.11 -13.18 -3.23
N ALA A 41 17.23 -14.50 -3.10
CA ALA A 41 16.20 -15.44 -3.55
C ALA A 41 14.86 -15.21 -2.86
N ARG A 42 14.89 -14.92 -1.55
CA ARG A 42 13.69 -14.53 -0.79
C ARG A 42 13.08 -13.23 -1.32
N ALA A 43 13.90 -12.21 -1.55
CA ALA A 43 13.45 -10.93 -2.08
C ALA A 43 12.77 -11.09 -3.46
N MET A 44 13.39 -11.85 -4.36
CA MET A 44 12.85 -12.17 -5.68
C MET A 44 11.50 -12.87 -5.59
N LYS A 45 11.42 -13.97 -4.81
CA LYS A 45 10.19 -14.75 -4.68
C LYS A 45 9.05 -13.95 -4.07
N THR A 46 9.37 -13.08 -3.10
CA THR A 46 8.38 -12.18 -2.47
C THR A 46 7.75 -11.24 -3.50
N MET A 47 8.50 -10.84 -4.53
CA MET A 47 8.07 -9.94 -5.61
C MET A 47 7.70 -10.67 -6.90
N GLY A 48 7.58 -12.00 -6.88
CA GLY A 48 7.14 -12.80 -8.03
C GLY A 48 8.21 -13.11 -9.09
N LEU A 49 9.48 -12.73 -8.86
CA LEU A 49 10.60 -13.09 -9.74
C LEU A 49 11.10 -14.51 -9.44
N ALA A 50 11.45 -15.25 -10.49
CA ALA A 50 11.75 -16.69 -10.38
C ALA A 50 13.08 -17.14 -11.04
N ASP A 51 13.64 -16.38 -11.99
CA ASP A 51 14.86 -16.77 -12.71
C ASP A 51 16.10 -16.15 -12.04
N LEU A 52 16.83 -16.94 -11.26
CA LEU A 52 18.07 -16.55 -10.58
C LEU A 52 19.28 -17.20 -11.25
N VAL A 53 20.28 -16.38 -11.53
CA VAL A 53 21.55 -16.77 -12.12
C VAL A 53 22.68 -16.33 -11.20
N ILE A 54 23.57 -17.26 -10.88
CA ILE A 54 24.77 -17.01 -10.09
C ILE A 54 25.98 -17.18 -11.00
N LEU A 55 26.68 -16.09 -11.29
CA LEU A 55 27.91 -16.08 -12.08
C LEU A 55 29.11 -16.03 -11.14
N ASN A 56 29.92 -17.09 -11.11
CA ASN A 56 31.15 -17.17 -10.30
C ASN A 56 30.96 -16.85 -8.80
N GLY A 57 29.86 -17.31 -8.20
CA GLY A 57 29.52 -17.06 -6.79
C GLY A 57 29.96 -18.17 -5.83
N ALA A 58 29.87 -17.89 -4.52
CA ALA A 58 30.08 -18.86 -3.46
C ALA A 58 29.05 -20.01 -3.52
N GLY A 59 29.42 -21.18 -3.00
CA GLY A 59 28.49 -22.30 -2.84
C GLY A 59 27.40 -21.96 -1.83
N PHE A 60 26.13 -22.22 -2.18
CA PHE A 60 24.98 -21.81 -1.36
C PHE A 60 23.90 -22.89 -1.19
N ARG A 61 23.94 -23.97 -1.97
CA ARG A 61 22.84 -24.97 -1.99
C ARG A 61 22.75 -25.77 -0.70
N GLU A 62 23.89 -26.02 -0.06
CA GLU A 62 23.99 -26.77 1.20
C GLU A 62 24.39 -25.87 2.37
N ASP A 63 24.52 -24.55 2.13
CA ASP A 63 24.95 -23.60 3.15
C ASP A 63 23.78 -23.28 4.10
N GLU A 64 24.00 -23.49 5.41
CA GLU A 64 22.96 -23.29 6.42
C GLU A 64 22.45 -21.85 6.46
N GLU A 65 23.33 -20.87 6.26
CA GLU A 65 22.97 -19.46 6.28
C GLU A 65 22.14 -19.09 5.05
N ALA A 66 22.54 -19.53 3.86
CA ALA A 66 21.78 -19.33 2.63
C ALA A 66 20.37 -19.94 2.74
N LEU A 67 20.27 -21.19 3.21
CA LEU A 67 19.00 -21.90 3.38
C LEU A 67 18.10 -21.25 4.46
N ARG A 68 18.71 -20.73 5.53
CA ARG A 68 18.00 -19.99 6.59
C ARG A 68 17.48 -18.64 6.06
N MET A 69 18.31 -17.90 5.32
CA MET A 69 17.95 -16.58 4.80
C MET A 69 16.94 -16.66 3.65
N ALA A 70 16.98 -17.71 2.84
CA ALA A 70 16.00 -17.98 1.79
C ALA A 70 14.60 -18.27 2.35
N HIS A 71 14.51 -18.90 3.52
CA HIS A 71 13.26 -19.26 4.18
C HIS A 71 12.28 -19.97 3.22
N GLY A 72 11.29 -19.26 2.69
CA GLY A 72 10.26 -19.78 1.79
C GLY A 72 10.67 -19.85 0.31
N ALA A 73 11.93 -19.52 -0.02
CA ALA A 73 12.45 -19.44 -1.39
C ALA A 73 13.55 -20.48 -1.71
N ARG A 74 13.59 -21.60 -0.98
CA ARG A 74 14.56 -22.68 -1.21
C ARG A 74 14.46 -23.30 -2.61
N ASP A 75 13.24 -23.45 -3.11
CA ASP A 75 12.94 -23.89 -4.47
C ASP A 75 13.57 -22.99 -5.55
N LEU A 76 13.78 -21.71 -5.24
CA LEU A 76 14.43 -20.77 -6.17
C LEU A 76 15.95 -20.94 -6.11
N LEU A 77 16.53 -21.24 -4.95
CA LEU A 77 17.95 -21.64 -4.82
C LEU A 77 18.25 -22.96 -5.54
N GLU A 78 17.38 -23.96 -5.40
CA GLU A 78 17.51 -25.26 -6.05
C GLU A 78 17.54 -25.12 -7.59
N ARG A 79 16.66 -24.27 -8.13
CA ARG A 79 16.54 -24.01 -9.57
C ARG A 79 17.55 -22.98 -10.10
N ALA A 80 18.26 -22.27 -9.22
CA ALA A 80 19.20 -21.23 -9.63
C ALA A 80 20.29 -21.80 -10.54
N ARG A 81 20.50 -21.15 -11.68
CA ARG A 81 21.56 -21.50 -12.63
C ARG A 81 22.88 -21.00 -12.11
N VAL A 82 23.85 -21.90 -11.96
CA VAL A 82 25.23 -21.56 -11.59
C VAL A 82 26.08 -21.68 -12.83
N VAL A 83 26.73 -20.59 -13.22
CA VAL A 83 27.49 -20.48 -14.47
C VAL A 83 28.84 -19.83 -14.22
N SER A 84 29.78 -20.01 -15.15
CA SER A 84 31.16 -19.54 -14.98
C SER A 84 31.52 -18.40 -15.92
N THR A 85 30.73 -18.18 -16.97
CA THR A 85 31.00 -17.15 -17.99
C THR A 85 29.88 -16.13 -18.11
N TRP A 86 30.23 -14.93 -18.57
CA TRP A 86 29.26 -13.86 -18.81
C TRP A 86 28.27 -14.24 -19.91
N GLU A 87 28.77 -14.95 -20.93
CA GLU A 87 28.02 -15.46 -22.07
C GLU A 87 26.92 -16.43 -21.62
N GLU A 88 27.23 -17.38 -20.74
CA GLU A 88 26.24 -18.29 -20.16
C GLU A 88 25.22 -17.57 -19.28
N ALA A 89 25.68 -16.56 -18.52
CA ALA A 89 24.81 -15.79 -17.64
C ALA A 89 23.77 -14.97 -18.42
N THR A 90 24.16 -14.48 -19.60
CA THR A 90 23.38 -13.54 -20.41
C THR A 90 22.73 -14.16 -21.66
N ALA A 91 22.91 -15.47 -21.85
CA ALA A 91 22.38 -16.20 -23.00
C ALA A 91 20.86 -16.01 -23.19
N GLY A 92 20.48 -15.52 -24.37
CA GLY A 92 19.08 -15.32 -24.77
C GLY A 92 18.41 -14.08 -24.16
N LEU A 93 19.15 -13.22 -23.46
CA LEU A 93 18.66 -11.92 -22.98
C LEU A 93 18.81 -10.85 -24.06
N HIS A 94 17.81 -9.98 -24.16
CA HIS A 94 17.73 -8.91 -25.17
C HIS A 94 18.13 -7.56 -24.60
N TRP A 95 18.12 -7.43 -23.26
CA TRP A 95 18.45 -6.20 -22.57
C TRP A 95 19.04 -6.49 -21.20
N LEU A 96 20.07 -5.75 -20.81
CA LEU A 96 20.75 -5.86 -19.52
C LEU A 96 20.79 -4.52 -18.79
N VAL A 97 20.37 -4.57 -17.52
CA VAL A 97 20.50 -3.47 -16.57
C VAL A 97 21.63 -3.80 -15.59
N GLY A 98 22.74 -3.07 -15.66
CA GLY A 98 23.84 -3.17 -14.71
C GLY A 98 23.62 -2.23 -13.53
N THR A 99 23.76 -2.72 -12.30
CA THR A 99 23.53 -1.91 -11.10
C THR A 99 24.82 -1.32 -10.52
N THR A 100 24.76 -0.09 -10.00
CA THR A 100 25.91 0.55 -9.37
C THR A 100 25.52 1.58 -8.30
N HIS A 101 26.34 1.70 -7.25
CA HIS A 101 26.25 2.79 -6.26
C HIS A 101 27.26 3.91 -6.52
N ARG A 102 28.20 3.72 -7.46
CA ARG A 102 29.34 4.64 -7.67
C ARG A 102 29.08 5.59 -8.82
N ARG A 103 29.39 6.88 -8.61
CA ARG A 103 29.43 7.86 -9.70
C ARG A 103 30.68 7.64 -10.58
N ARG A 104 30.60 6.79 -11.59
CA ARG A 104 31.68 6.57 -12.58
C ARG A 104 31.67 7.66 -13.67
N ARG A 105 32.21 8.85 -13.34
CA ARG A 105 32.28 10.01 -14.26
C ARG A 105 32.99 9.64 -15.58
N GLY A 106 32.45 10.13 -16.71
CA GLY A 106 33.14 10.24 -18.00
C GLY A 106 33.39 8.94 -18.78
N ARG A 107 32.91 7.79 -18.31
CA ARG A 107 33.15 6.48 -18.97
C ARG A 107 31.90 5.69 -19.35
N PHE A 108 30.72 6.15 -18.93
CA PHE A 108 29.45 5.46 -19.13
C PHE A 108 28.35 6.47 -19.45
N ALA A 109 27.32 6.05 -20.18
CA ALA A 109 26.11 6.82 -20.40
C ALA A 109 25.46 7.21 -19.05
N GLN A 110 24.59 8.22 -19.07
CA GLN A 110 23.88 8.70 -17.88
C GLN A 110 23.21 7.53 -17.14
N TRP A 111 23.57 7.32 -15.86
CA TRP A 111 22.85 6.35 -15.03
C TRP A 111 21.45 6.88 -14.71
N ILE A 112 20.52 5.95 -14.57
CA ILE A 112 19.13 6.24 -14.23
C ILE A 112 18.78 5.71 -12.85
N ALA A 113 17.70 6.21 -12.26
CA ALA A 113 17.22 5.72 -10.98
C ALA A 113 16.61 4.31 -11.13
N ALA A 114 16.63 3.52 -10.05
CA ALA A 114 16.05 2.18 -10.01
C ALA A 114 14.59 2.15 -10.52
N ARG A 115 13.78 3.16 -10.19
CA ARG A 115 12.41 3.32 -10.69
C ARG A 115 12.32 3.45 -12.21
N GLU A 116 13.18 4.27 -12.81
CA GLU A 116 13.19 4.44 -14.27
C GLU A 116 13.67 3.15 -14.97
N ALA A 117 14.64 2.46 -14.38
CA ALA A 117 15.07 1.15 -14.87
C ALA A 117 13.96 0.11 -14.76
N ALA A 118 13.22 0.09 -13.65
CA ALA A 118 12.09 -0.81 -13.44
C ALA A 118 10.99 -0.62 -14.48
N ARG A 119 10.64 0.63 -14.83
CA ARG A 119 9.68 0.91 -15.90
C ARG A 119 10.12 0.31 -17.25
N LYS A 120 11.38 0.55 -17.63
CA LYS A 120 11.94 -0.01 -18.88
C LYS A 120 11.94 -1.54 -18.86
N VAL A 121 12.30 -2.15 -17.74
CA VAL A 121 12.26 -3.61 -17.56
C VAL A 121 10.83 -4.13 -17.69
N ALA A 122 9.85 -3.50 -17.02
CA ALA A 122 8.45 -3.90 -17.05
C ALA A 122 7.84 -3.80 -18.46
N GLU A 123 8.21 -2.77 -19.22
CA GLU A 123 7.81 -2.58 -20.61
C GLU A 123 8.45 -3.62 -21.55
N LEU A 124 9.77 -3.77 -21.52
CA LEU A 124 10.50 -4.70 -22.40
C LEU A 124 10.15 -6.16 -22.09
N SER A 125 9.95 -6.50 -20.82
CA SER A 125 9.61 -7.86 -20.38
C SER A 125 8.23 -8.34 -20.86
N GLN A 126 7.40 -7.46 -21.42
CA GLN A 126 6.15 -7.90 -22.07
C GLN A 126 6.42 -8.80 -23.28
N ALA A 127 7.52 -8.57 -24.01
CA ALA A 127 7.82 -9.29 -25.26
C ALA A 127 9.23 -9.90 -25.32
N HIS A 128 10.14 -9.50 -24.44
CA HIS A 128 11.55 -9.87 -24.51
C HIS A 128 12.09 -10.34 -23.15
N ARG A 129 13.14 -11.18 -23.19
CA ARG A 129 13.85 -11.58 -21.97
C ARG A 129 14.84 -10.51 -21.55
N VAL A 130 14.81 -10.09 -20.29
CA VAL A 130 15.60 -8.97 -19.75
C VAL A 130 16.38 -9.44 -18.51
N GLY A 131 17.61 -8.98 -18.35
CA GLY A 131 18.45 -9.27 -17.18
C GLY A 131 18.74 -8.05 -16.34
N ILE A 132 18.82 -8.26 -15.02
CA ILE A 132 19.30 -7.26 -14.07
C ILE A 132 20.48 -7.83 -13.32
N VAL A 133 21.60 -7.12 -13.40
CA VAL A 133 22.91 -7.60 -12.97
C VAL A 133 23.34 -6.86 -11.71
N PHE A 134 23.62 -7.64 -10.68
CA PHE A 134 24.12 -7.18 -9.39
C PHE A 134 25.55 -7.68 -9.21
N GLY A 135 26.42 -6.79 -8.74
CA GLY A 135 27.83 -7.11 -8.55
C GLY A 135 28.15 -7.63 -7.15
N ARG A 136 29.45 -7.89 -6.97
CA ARG A 136 30.08 -8.34 -5.73
C ARG A 136 29.81 -7.35 -4.58
N GLU A 137 29.71 -7.83 -3.35
CA GLU A 137 29.38 -7.01 -2.18
C GLU A 137 30.34 -5.83 -1.97
N GLU A 138 31.65 -6.07 -2.09
CA GLU A 138 32.67 -5.06 -1.80
C GLU A 138 32.99 -4.16 -3.00
N SER A 139 33.08 -4.76 -4.19
CA SER A 139 33.60 -4.10 -5.39
C SER A 139 32.52 -3.74 -6.42
N GLY A 140 31.32 -4.30 -6.30
CA GLY A 140 30.25 -4.18 -7.28
C GLY A 140 30.63 -4.81 -8.63
N LEU A 141 30.00 -4.31 -9.70
CA LEU A 141 30.36 -4.68 -11.06
C LEU A 141 31.64 -3.98 -11.50
N THR A 142 32.48 -4.68 -12.25
CA THR A 142 33.66 -4.12 -12.90
C THR A 142 33.25 -3.17 -14.03
N ASP A 143 34.17 -2.31 -14.46
CA ASP A 143 33.93 -1.45 -15.62
C ASP A 143 33.66 -2.26 -16.90
N ALA A 144 34.27 -3.44 -17.05
CA ALA A 144 34.05 -4.33 -18.18
C ALA A 144 32.63 -4.93 -18.15
N GLU A 145 32.19 -5.43 -17.01
CA GLU A 145 30.82 -5.97 -16.81
C GLU A 145 29.76 -4.88 -17.03
N LEU A 146 29.99 -3.65 -16.54
CA LEU A 146 29.08 -2.52 -16.78
C LEU A 146 29.00 -2.12 -18.26
N ARG A 147 30.10 -2.21 -19.02
CA ARG A 147 30.11 -1.89 -20.47
C ARG A 147 29.28 -2.88 -21.29
N CYS A 148 29.06 -4.09 -20.79
CA CYS A 148 28.21 -5.08 -21.44
C CYS A 148 26.71 -4.81 -21.22
N CYS A 149 26.34 -3.88 -20.33
CA CYS A 149 24.95 -3.56 -20.02
C CYS A 149 24.45 -2.36 -20.85
N GLN A 150 23.23 -2.46 -21.38
CA GLN A 150 22.61 -1.37 -22.15
C GLN A 150 22.11 -0.22 -21.25
N THR A 151 21.69 -0.56 -20.03
CA THR A 151 21.27 0.42 -19.03
C THR A 151 22.14 0.30 -17.79
N ILE A 152 22.53 1.44 -17.22
CA ILE A 152 23.15 1.48 -15.89
C ILE A 152 22.18 2.15 -14.92
N ALA A 153 21.87 1.47 -13.83
CA ALA A 153 20.91 1.92 -12.84
C ALA A 153 21.54 2.05 -11.45
N THR A 154 21.04 2.98 -10.67
CA THR A 154 21.46 3.21 -9.29
C THR A 154 20.25 3.37 -8.38
N VAL A 155 20.37 2.92 -7.13
CA VAL A 155 19.40 3.27 -6.09
C VAL A 155 19.86 4.60 -5.49
N PRO A 156 19.07 5.68 -5.59
CA PRO A 156 19.40 6.94 -4.94
C PRO A 156 19.53 6.76 -3.42
N SER A 157 20.66 7.19 -2.85
CA SER A 157 20.94 7.12 -1.41
C SER A 157 21.23 8.51 -0.85
N ALA A 158 20.80 8.77 0.40
CA ALA A 158 21.04 10.03 1.08
C ALA A 158 22.50 10.18 1.57
N ALA A 159 23.19 9.06 1.79
CA ALA A 159 24.58 9.02 2.19
C ALA A 159 25.44 8.39 1.08
N ALA A 160 26.69 8.83 0.99
CA ALA A 160 27.69 8.21 0.10
C ALA A 160 28.15 6.83 0.61
N HIS A 161 28.07 6.60 1.92
CA HIS A 161 28.39 5.35 2.60
C HIS A 161 27.54 5.16 3.87
N PRO A 162 27.26 3.90 4.29
CA PRO A 162 27.59 2.64 3.60
C PRO A 162 26.72 2.41 2.35
N SER A 163 27.23 1.59 1.41
CA SER A 163 26.44 1.11 0.27
C SER A 163 25.41 0.08 0.73
N LEU A 164 24.34 -0.10 -0.05
CA LEU A 164 23.35 -1.14 0.20
C LEU A 164 23.98 -2.53 0.16
N ASN A 165 23.51 -3.41 1.05
CA ASN A 165 23.80 -4.84 0.96
C ASN A 165 23.20 -5.42 -0.35
N LEU A 166 23.81 -6.47 -0.89
CA LEU A 166 23.39 -7.13 -2.13
C LEU A 166 21.88 -7.47 -2.13
N ALA A 167 21.40 -8.15 -1.09
CA ALA A 167 20.01 -8.55 -0.99
C ALA A 167 19.05 -7.35 -0.85
N GLN A 168 19.49 -6.26 -0.22
CA GLN A 168 18.72 -5.01 -0.14
C GLN A 168 18.59 -4.36 -1.52
N ALA A 169 19.68 -4.34 -2.31
CA ALA A 169 19.63 -3.84 -3.68
C ALA A 169 18.69 -4.71 -4.54
N VAL A 170 18.81 -6.04 -4.47
CA VAL A 170 17.91 -6.97 -5.17
C VAL A 170 16.46 -6.73 -4.77
N MET A 171 16.18 -6.54 -3.47
CA MET A 171 14.84 -6.25 -2.97
C MET A 171 14.26 -4.96 -3.55
N LEU A 172 15.00 -3.85 -3.56
CA LEU A 172 14.52 -2.57 -4.07
C LEU A 172 14.22 -2.62 -5.57
N PHE A 173 15.09 -3.24 -6.35
CA PHE A 173 14.83 -3.44 -7.79
C PHE A 173 13.65 -4.37 -8.01
N SER A 174 13.58 -5.50 -7.31
CA SER A 174 12.46 -6.45 -7.42
C SER A 174 11.12 -5.78 -7.08
N TYR A 175 11.10 -4.93 -6.05
CA TYR A 175 9.92 -4.16 -5.66
C TYR A 175 9.49 -3.14 -6.71
N GLU A 176 10.41 -2.30 -7.21
CA GLU A 176 10.06 -1.31 -8.24
C GLU A 176 9.59 -2.00 -9.54
N ILE A 177 10.19 -3.13 -9.92
CA ILE A 177 9.74 -3.93 -11.09
C ILE A 177 8.35 -4.51 -10.87
N PHE A 178 8.09 -5.06 -9.69
CA PHE A 178 6.78 -5.61 -9.36
C PHE A 178 5.71 -4.52 -9.39
N GLN A 179 6.00 -3.34 -8.83
CA GLN A 179 5.09 -2.19 -8.88
C GLN A 179 4.79 -1.75 -10.32
N GLU A 180 5.82 -1.58 -11.16
CA GLU A 180 5.62 -1.17 -12.56
C GLU A 180 4.95 -2.27 -13.40
N SER A 181 5.14 -3.56 -13.06
CA SER A 181 4.48 -4.68 -13.75
C SER A 181 3.05 -4.92 -13.28
N LEU A 182 2.75 -4.66 -12.01
CA LEU A 182 1.41 -4.77 -11.43
C LEU A 182 0.52 -3.64 -11.92
N GLY A 183 1.07 -2.44 -12.09
CA GLY A 183 0.31 -1.23 -12.38
C GLY A 183 -0.46 -0.76 -11.14
N ASP A 184 -1.76 -0.49 -11.30
CA ASP A 184 -2.59 -0.07 -10.18
C ASP A 184 -2.89 -1.23 -9.24
N VAL A 185 -2.61 -1.03 -7.95
CA VAL A 185 -3.06 -1.94 -6.90
C VAL A 185 -4.59 -1.99 -6.92
N PRO A 186 -5.21 -3.17 -7.12
CA PRO A 186 -6.66 -3.30 -7.13
C PRO A 186 -7.26 -2.72 -5.84
N ARG A 187 -8.10 -1.70 -5.98
CA ARG A 187 -8.86 -1.11 -4.87
C ARG A 187 -10.26 -1.71 -4.86
N PRO A 188 -10.87 -1.95 -3.68
CA PRO A 188 -12.28 -2.27 -3.63
C PRO A 188 -13.09 -1.16 -4.31
N PRO A 189 -14.18 -1.50 -5.01
CA PRO A 189 -15.02 -0.50 -5.66
C PRO A 189 -15.59 0.46 -4.61
N TYR A 190 -15.53 1.76 -4.88
CA TYR A 190 -16.24 2.79 -4.13
C TYR A 190 -17.64 2.94 -4.70
N ASP A 191 -18.66 2.88 -3.85
CA ASP A 191 -20.03 3.24 -4.22
C ASP A 191 -20.29 4.70 -3.83
N LEU A 192 -19.69 5.61 -4.60
CA LEU A 192 -19.73 7.05 -4.29
C LEU A 192 -21.16 7.57 -4.33
N ALA A 193 -21.53 8.34 -3.30
CA ALA A 193 -22.80 9.05 -3.28
C ALA A 193 -22.82 10.08 -4.42
N THR A 194 -23.95 10.14 -5.11
CA THR A 194 -24.29 11.23 -6.02
C THR A 194 -24.40 12.55 -5.26
N ILE A 195 -24.25 13.66 -5.97
CA ILE A 195 -24.46 15.00 -5.40
C ILE A 195 -25.85 15.10 -4.76
N GLN A 196 -26.87 14.49 -5.38
CA GLN A 196 -28.24 14.47 -4.90
C GLN A 196 -28.38 13.72 -3.57
N GLU A 197 -27.71 12.58 -3.40
CA GLU A 197 -27.71 11.84 -2.13
C GLU A 197 -27.02 12.61 -1.01
N VAL A 198 -25.91 13.30 -1.31
CA VAL A 198 -25.22 14.16 -0.34
C VAL A 198 -26.10 15.34 0.06
N GLU A 199 -26.68 16.04 -0.91
CA GLU A 199 -27.56 17.19 -0.65
C GLU A 199 -28.81 16.77 0.12
N SER A 200 -29.45 15.65 -0.24
CA SER A 200 -30.59 15.12 0.49
C SER A 200 -30.26 14.79 1.95
N ALA A 201 -29.09 14.20 2.21
CA ALA A 201 -28.64 13.92 3.58
C ALA A 201 -28.40 15.20 4.39
N LEU A 202 -27.85 16.25 3.77
CA LEU A 202 -27.63 17.55 4.40
C LEU A 202 -28.94 18.30 4.66
N GLU A 203 -29.90 18.24 3.73
CA GLU A 203 -31.24 18.80 3.90
C GLU A 203 -31.98 18.12 5.06
N HIS A 204 -32.00 16.78 5.11
CA HIS A 204 -32.60 16.05 6.23
C HIS A 204 -31.91 16.40 7.57
N LEU A 205 -30.60 16.57 7.59
CA LEU A 205 -29.87 17.02 8.78
C LEU A 205 -30.30 18.43 9.21
N SER A 206 -30.41 19.37 8.27
CA SER A 206 -30.91 20.72 8.54
C SER A 206 -32.30 20.68 9.18
N ASP A 207 -33.23 19.94 8.58
CA ASP A 207 -34.61 19.83 9.07
C ASP A 207 -34.69 19.19 10.45
N ALA A 208 -33.91 18.12 10.69
CA ALA A 208 -33.86 17.43 11.97
C ALA A 208 -33.31 18.34 13.09
N LEU A 209 -32.27 19.13 12.79
CA LEU A 209 -31.71 20.11 13.72
C LEU A 209 -32.71 21.23 14.06
N GLN A 210 -33.49 21.69 13.08
CA GLN A 210 -34.54 22.68 13.33
C GLN A 210 -35.64 22.16 14.26
N LYS A 211 -36.09 20.91 14.07
CA LYS A 211 -37.15 20.30 14.90
C LYS A 211 -36.78 20.15 16.38
N ILE A 212 -35.50 19.98 16.69
CA ILE A 212 -35.02 19.92 18.07
C ILE A 212 -34.64 21.28 18.65
N GLY A 213 -34.87 22.37 17.91
CA GLY A 213 -34.54 23.73 18.34
C GLY A 213 -33.04 23.98 18.46
N PHE A 214 -32.21 23.31 17.64
CA PHE A 214 -30.77 23.57 17.62
C PHE A 214 -30.50 25.01 17.18
N LEU A 215 -29.90 25.81 18.07
CA LEU A 215 -29.50 27.18 17.81
C LEU A 215 -27.97 27.28 17.73
N PRO A 216 -27.40 27.59 16.55
CA PRO A 216 -25.97 27.83 16.43
C PRO A 216 -25.55 29.00 17.32
N HIS A 217 -24.36 28.92 17.94
CA HIS A 217 -23.83 29.99 18.80
C HIS A 217 -23.74 31.39 18.15
N GLN A 218 -23.69 31.48 16.82
CA GLN A 218 -23.65 32.75 16.09
C GLN A 218 -24.99 33.15 15.42
N ALA A 219 -26.12 32.53 15.79
CA ALA A 219 -27.46 32.85 15.30
C ALA A 219 -27.70 32.79 13.77
N ASP A 220 -26.72 32.35 12.97
CA ASP A 220 -26.88 32.06 11.53
C ASP A 220 -26.85 30.53 11.26
N PRO A 221 -28.03 29.89 11.10
CA PRO A 221 -28.15 28.48 10.69
C PRO A 221 -27.42 28.15 9.38
N ASP A 222 -27.39 29.08 8.43
CA ASP A 222 -26.75 28.84 7.14
C ASP A 222 -25.23 28.78 7.27
N SER A 223 -24.65 29.56 8.19
CA SER A 223 -23.21 29.50 8.50
C SER A 223 -22.81 28.13 9.06
N PHE A 224 -23.62 27.60 9.98
CA PHE A 224 -23.39 26.26 10.53
C PHE A 224 -23.48 25.19 9.44
N LEU A 225 -24.52 25.22 8.60
CA LEU A 225 -24.68 24.26 7.50
C LEU A 225 -23.57 24.36 6.46
N ARG A 226 -23.04 25.56 6.19
CA ARG A 226 -21.84 25.72 5.34
C ARG A 226 -20.63 25.02 5.93
N VAL A 227 -20.42 25.08 7.25
CA VAL A 227 -19.33 24.37 7.93
C VAL A 227 -19.55 22.86 7.89
N VAL A 228 -20.78 22.39 8.09
CA VAL A 228 -21.13 20.97 8.00
C VAL A 228 -20.92 20.44 6.57
N ARG A 229 -21.39 21.16 5.55
CA ARG A 229 -21.14 20.81 4.14
C ARG A 229 -19.64 20.78 3.84
N ARG A 230 -18.88 21.75 4.36
CA ARG A 230 -17.40 21.76 4.24
C ARG A 230 -16.74 20.58 4.97
N LEU A 231 -17.32 20.09 6.07
CA LEU A 231 -16.80 18.92 6.78
C LEU A 231 -16.99 17.66 5.92
N PHE A 232 -18.19 17.46 5.39
CA PHE A 232 -18.52 16.29 4.57
C PHE A 232 -17.83 16.29 3.21
N SER A 233 -17.54 17.46 2.63
CA SER A 233 -16.82 17.55 1.35
C SER A 233 -15.33 17.20 1.43
N ARG A 234 -14.77 16.97 2.63
CA ARG A 234 -13.36 16.59 2.81
C ARG A 234 -13.11 15.11 2.56
N ALA A 235 -14.16 14.29 2.45
CA ALA A 235 -14.08 12.86 2.19
C ALA A 235 -14.94 12.47 0.99
N PRO A 236 -14.54 11.44 0.20
CA PRO A 236 -15.38 10.87 -0.84
C PRO A 236 -16.46 10.01 -0.19
N LEU A 237 -17.62 10.61 0.08
CA LEU A 237 -18.75 9.91 0.71
C LEU A 237 -19.31 8.82 -0.21
N GLU A 238 -19.67 7.69 0.39
CA GLU A 238 -20.39 6.61 -0.25
C GLU A 238 -21.90 6.71 0.03
N SER A 239 -22.75 6.11 -0.81
CA SER A 239 -24.22 6.11 -0.59
C SER A 239 -24.61 5.55 0.77
N ARG A 240 -23.83 4.60 1.31
CA ARG A 240 -23.99 4.09 2.68
C ARG A 240 -23.79 5.16 3.76
N ASP A 241 -22.88 6.11 3.56
CA ASP A 241 -22.58 7.16 4.53
C ASP A 241 -23.76 8.15 4.60
N CYS A 242 -24.30 8.54 3.44
CA CYS A 242 -25.53 9.34 3.36
C CYS A 242 -26.72 8.63 4.03
N ASN A 243 -26.86 7.32 3.81
CA ASN A 243 -27.90 6.53 4.47
C ASN A 243 -27.75 6.47 6.00
N VAL A 244 -26.52 6.40 6.51
CA VAL A 244 -26.26 6.49 7.97
C VAL A 244 -26.69 7.86 8.51
N LEU A 245 -26.37 8.94 7.80
CA LEU A 245 -26.82 10.28 8.19
C LEU A 245 -28.35 10.39 8.21
N HIS A 246 -29.02 9.91 7.16
CA HIS A 246 -30.49 9.86 7.16
C HIS A 246 -31.06 9.06 8.32
N ARG A 247 -30.46 7.93 8.69
CA ARG A 247 -30.90 7.14 9.86
C ARG A 247 -30.73 7.90 11.17
N ILE A 248 -29.63 8.64 11.34
CA ILE A 248 -29.42 9.51 12.51
C ILE A 248 -30.52 10.58 12.55
N CYS A 249 -30.78 11.25 11.44
CA CYS A 249 -31.81 12.29 11.34
C CYS A 249 -33.22 11.73 11.61
N GLN A 250 -33.51 10.52 11.11
CA GLN A 250 -34.78 9.83 11.38
C GLN A 250 -34.99 9.57 12.89
N GLN A 251 -33.94 9.17 13.62
CA GLN A 251 -34.04 8.98 15.07
C GLN A 251 -34.26 10.30 15.81
N ILE A 252 -33.63 11.39 15.35
CA ILE A 252 -33.86 12.73 15.89
C ILE A 252 -35.31 13.15 15.67
N ASP A 253 -35.84 12.95 14.46
CA ASP A 253 -37.23 13.21 14.10
C ASP A 253 -38.21 12.43 14.99
N ASP A 254 -37.98 11.13 15.18
CA ASP A 254 -38.82 10.26 16.00
C ASP A 254 -38.81 10.66 17.48
N PHE A 255 -37.67 11.16 17.98
CA PHE A 255 -37.55 11.69 19.34
C PHE A 255 -38.30 13.02 19.48
N ALA A 256 -38.11 13.94 18.54
CA ALA A 256 -38.79 15.23 18.52
C ALA A 256 -40.32 15.05 18.56
N ARG A 257 -40.87 14.17 17.70
CA ARG A 257 -42.30 13.86 17.67
C ARG A 257 -42.82 13.32 19.00
N ARG A 258 -42.07 12.42 19.65
CA ARG A 258 -42.45 11.84 20.96
C ARG A 258 -42.43 12.89 22.07
N GLY A 259 -41.50 13.85 22.00
CA GLY A 259 -41.45 15.01 22.89
C GLY A 259 -42.62 15.97 22.69
N SER A 260 -43.04 16.21 21.44
CA SER A 260 -44.20 17.07 21.11
C SER A 260 -45.53 16.49 21.58
N SER A 261 -45.67 15.17 21.66
CA SER A 261 -46.86 14.48 22.19
C SER A 261 -46.97 14.47 23.73
N ARG A 262 -46.06 15.17 24.43
CA ARG A 262 -46.18 15.49 25.86
C ARG A 262 -46.33 17.02 26.02
N GLU A 263 -47.50 17.56 25.72
CA GLU A 263 -47.89 18.87 26.28
C GLU A 263 -48.43 18.71 27.72
N PRO A 264 -48.34 19.76 28.56
CA PRO A 264 -48.59 19.67 30.00
C PRO A 264 -50.08 19.43 30.28
N ASP A 265 -50.39 18.65 31.32
CA ASP A 265 -51.74 18.54 31.88
C ASP A 265 -52.30 19.94 32.22
N GLY A 266 -53.09 20.48 31.30
CA GLY A 266 -53.73 21.80 31.41
C GLY A 266 -55.08 21.70 32.10
N TRP A 267 -55.10 22.13 33.37
CA TRP A 267 -56.23 22.66 34.14
C TRP A 267 -57.59 21.93 34.11
N GLY A 268 -57.85 21.13 35.15
CA GLY A 268 -59.21 20.85 35.61
C GLY A 268 -59.77 22.05 36.39
N SER A 269 -60.86 22.64 35.91
CA SER A 269 -61.71 23.58 36.66
C SER A 269 -62.90 22.83 37.24
N SER A 270 -63.12 22.94 38.56
CA SER A 270 -64.47 23.04 39.12
C SER A 270 -64.46 23.65 40.53
N ASP A 271 -64.81 24.93 40.56
CA ASP A 271 -65.77 25.62 41.43
C ASP A 271 -65.80 25.41 42.97
N ARG A 272 -65.67 26.57 43.65
CA ARG A 272 -66.20 27.04 44.95
C ARG A 272 -66.58 26.05 46.06
N GLY A 273 -65.97 26.25 47.24
CA GLY A 273 -66.62 25.90 48.52
C GLY A 273 -65.79 26.02 49.82
N LYS A 274 -65.85 27.20 50.44
CA LYS A 274 -65.86 27.47 51.91
C LYS A 274 -64.59 27.38 52.79
N VAL A 275 -64.26 28.56 53.34
CA VAL A 275 -64.13 28.95 54.78
C VAL A 275 -62.98 28.38 55.64
N GLY A 276 -62.28 29.32 56.32
CA GLY A 276 -61.53 29.12 57.58
C GLY A 276 -60.04 29.48 57.42
N GLU A 277 -59.62 30.74 57.52
CA GLU A 277 -59.38 31.53 58.76
C GLU A 277 -58.42 30.88 59.79
N LYS A 278 -57.54 31.76 60.33
CA LYS A 278 -56.45 31.58 61.32
C LYS A 278 -55.12 31.11 60.72
N GLY A 279 -54.01 31.81 60.87
CA GLY A 279 -53.64 32.90 61.76
C GLY A 279 -52.24 32.62 62.32
N THR A 280 -51.31 33.54 62.05
CA THR A 280 -50.16 33.93 62.90
C THR A 280 -49.40 32.83 63.66
N SER A 281 -48.13 32.60 63.33
CA SER A 281 -46.95 33.32 63.89
C SER A 281 -45.67 32.69 63.34
#